data_AF-A0A1G1SUD5-F1
#
_entry.id   AF-A0A1G1SUD5-F1
#
_cell.length_a   1.000
_cell.length_b   1.000
_cell.length_c   1.000
_cell.angle_alpha   90.00
_cell.angle_beta   90.00
_cell.angle_gamma   90.00
#
_symmetry.space_group_name_H-M   'P 1'
#
loop_
_entity.id
_entity.type
_entity.pdbx_description
1 polymer ?
#
loop_
_entity_poly.entity_id
_entity_poly.type
_entity_poly.pdbx_seq_one_letter_code
_entity_poly.pdbx_strand_id
1 'polypeptide(L)'
;MLVSERIITCDWSSDGGFLEYDLSYLHPDLGILIQSYEVYTTDTQGRRIYASDFLLFPPNSAEEKDFGSYPKELKAQLWEIIFLIKRRFFEEVEPAVVTHFIDATHSIERRFALYSRWLFLPEYVITKTRQQIIYTRVTPSDFGGGFLL
;
A
#
# COMPACT_ATOMS: atom_id res chain seq x y z
N MET A 1 0.46 -14.13 5.93
CA MET A 1 0.73 -14.48 4.51
C MET A 1 -0.60 -14.48 3.78
N LEU A 2 -0.66 -13.96 2.55
CA LEU A 2 -1.90 -14.01 1.77
C LEU A 2 -2.23 -15.44 1.35
N VAL A 3 -3.51 -15.80 1.42
CA VAL A 3 -4.02 -17.06 0.88
C VAL A 3 -4.18 -16.90 -0.63
N SER A 4 -3.41 -17.66 -1.42
CA SER A 4 -3.33 -17.52 -2.87
C SER A 4 -4.66 -17.77 -3.58
N GLU A 5 -5.47 -18.71 -3.07
CA GLU A 5 -6.78 -19.07 -3.63
C GLU A 5 -7.82 -17.95 -3.51
N ARG A 6 -7.53 -16.91 -2.71
CA ARG A 6 -8.39 -15.74 -2.54
C ARG A 6 -8.00 -14.58 -3.46
N ILE A 7 -6.92 -14.72 -4.21
CA ILE A 7 -6.55 -13.75 -5.23
C ILE A 7 -7.41 -14.04 -6.45
N ILE A 8 -8.28 -13.09 -6.77
CA ILE A 8 -9.16 -13.18 -7.95
C ILE A 8 -8.33 -12.88 -9.20
N THR A 9 -7.62 -11.75 -9.15
CA THR A 9 -6.79 -11.24 -10.24
C THR A 9 -5.55 -10.56 -9.67
N CYS A 10 -4.42 -10.69 -10.35
CA CYS A 10 -3.20 -9.96 -10.05
C CYS A 10 -2.55 -9.57 -11.38
N ASP A 11 -2.57 -8.27 -11.70
CA ASP A 11 -2.10 -7.73 -12.99
C ASP A 11 -1.08 -6.59 -12.78
N TRP A 12 -0.34 -6.62 -11.66
CA TRP A 12 0.75 -5.68 -11.50
C TRP A 12 1.94 -6.01 -12.41
N SER A 13 2.66 -4.97 -12.80
CA SER A 13 3.86 -5.01 -13.61
C SER A 13 4.79 -3.86 -13.22
N SER A 14 5.89 -3.69 -13.95
CA SER A 14 6.77 -2.53 -13.77
C SER A 14 6.11 -1.19 -14.08
N ASP A 15 4.94 -1.18 -14.73
CA ASP A 15 4.19 0.05 -15.04
C ASP A 15 3.05 0.32 -14.03
N GLY A 16 2.95 -0.51 -12.99
CA GLY A 16 1.85 -0.48 -12.02
C GLY A 16 0.84 -1.59 -12.28
N GLY A 17 -0.37 -1.43 -11.76
CA GLY A 17 -1.47 -2.38 -11.90
C GLY A 17 -2.20 -2.57 -10.57
N PHE A 18 -2.89 -3.70 -10.42
CA PHE A 18 -3.73 -3.94 -9.27
C PHE A 18 -3.78 -5.42 -8.88
N LEU A 19 -4.23 -5.66 -7.65
CA LEU A 19 -4.58 -6.97 -7.14
C LEU A 19 -6.00 -6.92 -6.57
N GLU A 20 -6.83 -7.87 -6.98
CA GLU A 20 -8.17 -8.11 -6.46
C GLU A 20 -8.16 -9.29 -5.49
N TYR A 21 -8.71 -9.08 -4.31
CA TYR A 21 -8.69 -10.05 -3.22
C TYR A 21 -10.09 -10.27 -2.64
N ASP A 22 -10.49 -11.54 -2.55
CA ASP A 22 -11.74 -11.97 -1.93
C ASP A 22 -11.64 -11.94 -0.39
N LEU A 23 -12.46 -11.10 0.24
CA LEU A 23 -12.57 -10.95 1.69
C LEU A 23 -13.79 -11.67 2.30
N SER A 24 -14.61 -12.33 1.49
CA SER A 24 -15.88 -12.95 1.94
C SER A 24 -15.70 -14.00 3.04
N TYR A 25 -14.51 -14.58 3.15
CA TYR A 25 -14.17 -15.54 4.19
C TYR A 25 -13.95 -14.91 5.58
N LEU A 26 -13.65 -13.60 5.64
CA LEU A 26 -13.39 -12.89 6.89
C LEU A 26 -14.70 -12.45 7.56
N HIS A 27 -15.64 -11.94 6.77
CA HIS A 27 -16.91 -11.46 7.27
C HIS A 27 -17.95 -11.39 6.14
N PRO A 28 -19.23 -11.73 6.39
CA PRO A 28 -20.28 -11.71 5.38
C PRO A 28 -20.56 -10.32 4.77
N ASP A 29 -20.13 -9.24 5.43
CA ASP A 29 -20.27 -7.87 4.91
C ASP A 29 -19.08 -7.42 4.03
N LEU A 30 -18.05 -8.24 3.90
CA LEU A 30 -16.87 -7.94 3.10
C LEU A 30 -16.94 -8.69 1.77
N GLY A 31 -16.77 -7.97 0.66
CA GLY A 31 -16.70 -8.54 -0.68
C GLY A 31 -15.27 -8.54 -1.19
N ILE A 32 -14.95 -7.58 -2.05
CA ILE A 32 -13.65 -7.50 -2.75
C ILE A 32 -12.85 -6.31 -2.24
N LEU A 33 -11.56 -6.52 -2.02
CA LEU A 33 -10.57 -5.46 -1.88
C LEU A 33 -9.76 -5.37 -3.16
N ILE A 34 -9.70 -4.17 -3.75
CA ILE A 34 -8.82 -3.87 -4.88
C ILE A 34 -7.70 -2.97 -4.35
N GLN A 35 -6.45 -3.42 -4.49
CA GLN A 35 -5.27 -2.62 -4.16
C GLN A 35 -4.57 -2.26 -5.46
N SER A 36 -4.49 -0.97 -5.77
CA SER A 36 -3.85 -0.45 -6.98
C SER A 36 -2.52 0.24 -6.70
N TYR A 37 -1.68 0.26 -7.73
CA TYR A 37 -0.41 0.95 -7.79
C TYR A 37 -0.27 1.61 -9.16
N GLU A 38 -0.18 2.93 -9.20
CA GLU A 38 -0.08 3.69 -10.45
C GLU A 38 1.18 4.54 -10.47
N VAL A 39 1.91 4.54 -11.60
CA VAL A 39 3.03 5.46 -11.79
C VAL A 39 2.49 6.85 -12.06
N TYR A 40 2.52 7.73 -11.07
CA TYR A 40 2.00 9.09 -11.23
C TYR A 40 3.08 10.09 -11.66
N THR A 41 4.36 9.77 -11.43
CA THR A 41 5.48 10.60 -11.86
C THR A 41 6.79 9.84 -11.86
N THR A 42 7.84 10.52 -12.30
CA THR A 42 9.22 10.04 -12.33
C THR A 42 10.11 11.10 -11.68
N ASP A 43 11.08 10.70 -10.87
CA ASP A 43 12.02 11.64 -10.26
C ASP A 43 13.12 12.09 -11.25
N THR A 44 14.02 12.96 -10.78
CA THR A 44 15.13 13.51 -11.58
C THR A 44 16.16 12.45 -12.00
N GLN A 45 16.15 11.27 -11.39
CA GLN A 45 17.02 10.14 -11.71
C GLN A 45 16.35 9.13 -12.65
N GLY A 46 15.12 9.40 -13.12
CA GLY A 46 14.37 8.49 -13.97
C GLY A 46 13.66 7.37 -13.19
N ARG A 47 13.62 7.43 -11.85
CA ARG A 47 12.95 6.41 -11.03
C ARG A 47 11.45 6.67 -11.02
N ARG A 48 10.66 5.64 -11.34
CA ARG A 48 9.19 5.68 -11.26
C ARG A 48 8.74 5.82 -9.82
N ILE A 49 7.77 6.69 -9.58
CA ILE A 49 7.14 6.89 -8.28
C ILE A 49 5.70 6.38 -8.35
N TYR A 50 5.41 5.35 -7.57
CA TYR A 50 4.08 4.73 -7.53
C TYR A 50 3.20 5.40 -6.48
N ALA A 51 1.95 5.68 -6.82
CA ALA A 51 0.88 5.99 -5.88
C ALA A 51 0.14 4.70 -5.54
N SER A 52 -0.13 4.48 -4.26
CA SER A 52 -0.83 3.29 -3.78
C SER A 52 -2.17 3.67 -3.18
N ASP A 53 -3.23 3.00 -3.66
CA ASP A 53 -4.60 3.23 -3.19
C ASP A 53 -5.37 1.92 -3.04
N PHE A 54 -6.50 1.92 -2.33
CA PHE A 54 -7.35 0.74 -2.24
C PHE A 54 -8.83 1.09 -2.22
N LEU A 55 -9.64 0.20 -2.80
CA LEU A 55 -11.09 0.30 -2.85
C LEU A 55 -11.72 -0.95 -2.23
N LEU A 56 -12.86 -0.77 -1.56
CA LEU A 56 -13.61 -1.85 -0.93
C LEU A 56 -15.00 -1.97 -1.53
N PHE A 57 -15.34 -3.15 -2.04
CA PHE A 57 -16.65 -3.44 -2.60
C PHE A 57 -17.38 -4.45 -1.71
N PRO A 58 -18.55 -4.11 -1.15
CA PRO A 58 -19.39 -5.07 -0.45
C PRO A 58 -19.84 -6.21 -1.36
N PRO A 59 -20.29 -7.35 -0.80
CA PRO A 59 -20.81 -8.45 -1.60
C PRO A 59 -21.95 -8.00 -2.51
N ASN A 60 -21.91 -8.42 -3.77
CA ASN A 60 -22.92 -8.11 -4.78
C ASN A 60 -23.14 -6.60 -5.04
N SER A 61 -22.16 -5.76 -4.69
CA SER A 61 -22.19 -4.32 -4.94
C SER A 61 -21.13 -3.94 -5.97
N ALA A 62 -21.52 -3.10 -6.93
CA ALA A 62 -20.57 -2.42 -7.82
C ALA A 62 -20.14 -1.06 -7.26
N GLU A 63 -20.74 -0.62 -6.15
CA GLU A 63 -20.40 0.63 -5.47
C GLU A 63 -19.36 0.38 -4.39
N GLU A 64 -18.36 1.25 -4.35
CA GLU A 64 -17.37 1.29 -3.28
C GLU A 64 -18.04 1.66 -1.95
N LYS A 65 -17.61 1.01 -0.87
CA LYS A 65 -17.96 1.37 0.49
C LYS A 65 -16.76 1.99 1.19
N ASP A 66 -16.97 3.20 1.70
CA ASP A 66 -15.98 3.93 2.50
C ASP A 66 -15.42 3.06 3.62
N PHE A 67 -14.08 2.96 3.68
CA PHE A 67 -13.35 2.29 4.75
C PHE A 67 -13.77 2.83 6.13
N GLY A 68 -14.01 4.14 6.23
CA GLY A 68 -14.43 4.85 7.44
C GLY A 68 -15.76 4.36 8.02
N SER A 69 -16.62 3.74 7.22
CA SER A 69 -17.92 3.23 7.65
C SER A 69 -17.88 1.90 8.41
N TYR A 70 -16.79 1.12 8.28
CA TYR A 70 -16.72 -0.21 8.90
C TYR A 70 -16.52 -0.16 10.43
N PRO A 71 -17.03 -1.15 11.18
CA PRO A 71 -16.71 -1.36 12.59
C PRO A 71 -15.21 -1.46 12.85
N LYS A 72 -14.78 -1.09 14.05
CA LYS A 72 -13.36 -1.03 14.44
C LYS A 72 -12.67 -2.40 14.29
N GLU A 73 -13.38 -3.46 14.64
CA GLU A 73 -12.91 -4.84 14.60
C GLU A 73 -12.65 -5.28 13.15
N LEU A 74 -13.54 -4.94 12.23
CA LEU A 74 -13.37 -5.23 10.80
C LEU A 74 -12.24 -4.38 10.19
N LYS A 75 -12.15 -3.10 10.56
CA LYS A 75 -11.04 -2.24 10.12
C LYS A 75 -9.67 -2.81 10.49
N ALA A 76 -9.54 -3.43 11.66
CA ALA A 76 -8.28 -4.05 12.06
C ALA A 76 -7.90 -5.22 11.14
N GLN A 77 -8.85 -6.10 10.81
CA GLN A 77 -8.63 -7.22 9.88
C GLN A 77 -8.34 -6.72 8.46
N LEU A 78 -9.07 -5.71 7.99
CA LEU A 78 -8.84 -5.09 6.70
C LEU A 78 -7.42 -4.51 6.59
N TRP A 79 -6.96 -3.80 7.62
CA TRP A 79 -5.59 -3.28 7.63
C TRP A 79 -4.54 -4.39 7.51
N GLU A 80 -4.74 -5.51 8.19
CA GLU A 80 -3.84 -6.65 8.10
C GLU A 80 -3.73 -7.16 6.65
N ILE A 81 -4.87 -7.40 5.99
CA ILE A 81 -4.88 -7.85 4.59
C ILE A 81 -4.29 -6.80 3.66
N ILE A 82 -4.65 -5.52 3.82
CA ILE A 82 -4.09 -4.42 3.02
C ILE A 82 -2.57 -4.42 3.12
N PHE A 83 -2.00 -4.52 4.33
CA PHE A 83 -0.54 -4.54 4.49
C PHE A 83 0.11 -5.80 3.91
N LEU A 84 -0.55 -6.96 3.98
CA LEU A 84 -0.07 -8.17 3.33
C LEU A 84 -0.03 -8.03 1.80
N ILE A 85 -1.05 -7.43 1.18
CA ILE A 85 -1.05 -7.13 -0.27
C ILE A 85 0.03 -6.11 -0.60
N LYS A 86 0.15 -5.04 0.19
CA LYS A 86 1.18 -4.04 -0.04
C LYS A 86 2.57 -4.66 -0.01
N ARG A 87 2.88 -5.48 1.01
CA ARG A 87 4.15 -6.21 1.12
C ARG A 87 4.43 -7.05 -0.12
N ARG A 88 3.43 -7.79 -0.60
CA ARG A 88 3.56 -8.62 -1.79
C ARG A 88 3.93 -7.80 -3.04
N PHE A 89 3.33 -6.62 -3.24
CA PHE A 89 3.74 -5.72 -4.33
C PHE A 89 5.22 -5.30 -4.21
N PHE A 90 5.68 -4.96 -3.00
CA PHE A 90 7.09 -4.62 -2.78
C PHE A 90 8.05 -5.78 -3.05
N GLU A 91 7.64 -7.01 -2.75
CA GLU A 91 8.44 -8.22 -2.96
C GLU A 91 8.46 -8.65 -4.44
N GLU A 92 7.38 -8.47 -5.19
CA GLU A 92 7.29 -8.93 -6.58
C GLU A 92 7.72 -7.88 -7.61
N VAL A 93 7.36 -6.62 -7.39
CA VAL A 93 7.66 -5.51 -8.33
C VAL A 93 8.96 -4.80 -7.97
N GLU A 94 9.37 -4.89 -6.70
CA GLU A 94 10.56 -4.24 -6.15
C GLU A 94 10.69 -2.74 -6.54
N PRO A 95 9.63 -1.94 -6.33
CA PRO A 95 9.58 -0.55 -6.79
C PRO A 95 10.70 0.29 -6.16
N ALA A 96 11.23 1.26 -6.90
CA ALA A 96 12.22 2.18 -6.35
C ALA A 96 11.61 3.15 -5.32
N VAL A 97 10.42 3.69 -5.62
CA VAL A 97 9.73 4.64 -4.74
C VAL A 97 8.23 4.39 -4.73
N VAL A 98 7.62 4.29 -3.56
CA VAL A 98 6.16 4.20 -3.38
C VAL A 98 5.68 5.28 -2.42
N THR A 99 4.66 6.01 -2.83
CA THR A 99 3.99 7.04 -2.05
C THR A 99 2.60 6.55 -1.65
N HIS A 100 2.32 6.58 -0.35
CA HIS A 100 0.98 6.41 0.21
C HIS A 100 0.44 7.76 0.64
N PHE A 101 -0.65 8.19 0.02
CA PHE A 101 -1.34 9.43 0.38
C PHE A 101 -2.24 9.18 1.58
N ILE A 102 -2.18 10.09 2.55
CA ILE A 102 -2.93 10.03 3.80
C ILE A 102 -3.90 11.20 3.81
N ASP A 103 -5.20 10.88 3.89
CA ASP A 103 -6.26 11.88 4.04
C ASP A 103 -5.98 12.83 5.23
N ALA A 104 -6.21 14.12 5.02
CA ALA A 104 -5.98 15.18 6.00
C ALA A 104 -6.76 15.00 7.32
N THR A 105 -7.85 14.23 7.30
CA THR A 105 -8.65 13.88 8.49
C THR A 105 -7.93 12.89 9.41
N HIS A 106 -6.82 12.31 8.97
CA HIS A 106 -6.06 11.34 9.74
C HIS A 106 -4.73 11.91 10.27
N SER A 107 -4.38 11.51 11.48
CA SER A 107 -3.07 11.84 12.05
C SER A 107 -1.96 11.10 11.29
N ILE A 108 -1.14 11.86 10.57
CA ILE A 108 0.03 11.33 9.86
C ILE A 108 0.98 10.59 10.81
N GLU A 109 1.15 11.06 12.04
CA GLU A 109 1.95 10.39 13.07
C GLU A 109 1.45 8.98 13.36
N ARG A 110 0.13 8.83 13.58
CA ARG A 110 -0.49 7.54 13.85
C ARG A 110 -0.41 6.62 12.63
N ARG A 111 -0.63 7.15 11.43
CA ARG A 111 -0.53 6.38 10.18
C ARG A 111 0.90 5.93 9.93
N PHE A 112 1.88 6.80 10.13
CA PHE A 112 3.29 6.45 9.99
C PHE A 112 3.72 5.35 10.96
N ALA A 113 3.29 5.42 12.23
CA ALA A 113 3.54 4.36 13.20
C ALA A 113 2.88 3.02 12.78
N LEU A 114 1.67 3.07 12.23
CA LEU A 114 0.98 1.89 11.72
C LEU A 114 1.76 1.27 10.55
N TYR A 115 2.13 2.06 9.55
CA TYR A 115 2.89 1.60 8.38
C TYR A 115 4.25 1.03 8.80
N SER A 116 5.00 1.74 9.65
CA SER A 116 6.32 1.28 10.12
C SER A 116 6.24 -0.05 10.86
N ARG A 117 5.14 -0.30 11.58
CA ARG A 117 4.93 -1.55 12.32
C ARG A 117 4.53 -2.71 11.42
N TRP A 118 3.60 -2.50 10.50
CA TRP A 118 2.96 -3.59 9.74
C TRP A 118 3.60 -3.83 8.37
N LEU A 119 4.20 -2.80 7.78
CA LEU A 119 4.91 -2.85 6.50
C LEU A 119 6.40 -2.54 6.68
N PHE A 120 7.03 -3.23 7.63
CA PHE A 120 8.48 -3.19 7.77
C PHE A 120 9.15 -3.89 6.59
N LEU A 121 9.98 -3.13 5.86
CA LEU A 121 10.71 -3.54 4.66
C LEU A 121 12.18 -3.10 4.83
N PRO A 122 13.10 -3.99 5.24
CA PRO A 122 14.49 -3.63 5.56
C PRO A 122 15.27 -2.94 4.42
N GLU A 123 14.91 -3.26 3.17
CA GLU A 123 15.53 -2.67 1.98
C GLU A 123 15.03 -1.26 1.64
N TYR A 124 14.11 -0.71 2.44
CA TYR A 124 13.47 0.56 2.19
C TYR A 124 13.64 1.52 3.35
N VAL A 125 14.00 2.76 3.03
CA VAL A 125 13.87 3.89 3.95
C VAL A 125 12.42 4.35 3.92
N ILE A 126 11.80 4.44 5.09
CA ILE A 126 10.46 4.99 5.25
C ILE A 126 10.55 6.42 5.78
N THR A 127 9.95 7.36 5.05
CA THR A 127 9.84 8.77 5.44
C THR A 127 8.39 9.24 5.38
N LYS A 128 8.12 10.44 5.87
CA LYS A 128 6.79 11.05 5.80
C LYS A 128 6.88 12.55 5.57
N THR A 129 5.84 13.08 4.94
CA THR A 129 5.55 14.51 4.86
C THR A 129 4.27 14.81 5.64
N ARG A 130 3.61 15.95 5.42
CA ARG A 130 2.33 16.27 6.07
C ARG A 130 1.20 15.29 5.72
N GLN A 131 1.21 14.74 4.50
CA GLN A 131 0.10 13.95 3.94
C GLN A 131 0.56 12.69 3.21
N GLN A 132 1.84 12.33 3.32
CA GLN A 132 2.38 11.19 2.59
C GLN A 132 3.27 10.35 3.49
N ILE A 133 3.25 9.04 3.26
CA ILE A 133 4.25 8.10 3.74
C ILE A 133 4.96 7.56 2.50
N ILE A 134 6.28 7.67 2.47
CA ILE A 134 7.10 7.38 1.28
C ILE A 134 8.08 6.27 1.63
N TYR A 135 8.10 5.23 0.81
CA TYR A 135 9.10 4.16 0.84
C TYR A 135 10.07 4.39 -0.31
N THR A 136 11.36 4.43 -0.01
CA THR A 136 12.43 4.57 -1.01
C THR A 136 13.39 3.40 -0.84
N ARG A 137 13.59 2.61 -1.89
CA ARG A 137 14.52 1.48 -1.86
C ARG A 137 15.94 2.01 -1.66
N VAL A 138 16.67 1.42 -0.71
CA VAL A 138 18.08 1.73 -0.48
C VAL A 138 18.86 1.27 -1.70
N THR A 139 19.53 2.18 -2.40
CA THR A 139 20.49 1.81 -3.44
C THR A 139 21.90 1.80 -2.84
N PRO A 140 22.79 0.88 -3.26
CA PRO A 140 24.17 0.85 -2.76
C PRO A 140 24.94 2.17 -2.94
N SER A 141 24.52 2.99 -3.91
CA SER A 141 25.05 4.34 -4.16
C SER A 141 24.71 5.38 -3.09
N ASP A 142 23.69 5.16 -2.25
CA ASP A 142 23.24 6.14 -1.25
C ASP A 142 24.17 6.26 -0.03
N PHE A 143 25.16 5.36 0.11
CA PHE A 143 26.21 5.46 1.13
C PHE A 143 27.40 6.35 0.70
N GLY A 144 27.42 6.88 -0.52
CA GLY A 144 28.54 7.66 -1.08
C GLY A 144 28.38 9.19 -1.09
N GLY A 145 27.30 9.74 -0.51
CA GLY A 145 26.93 11.15 -0.68
C GLY A 145 26.87 11.97 0.61
N GLY A 146 28.04 12.37 1.12
CA GLY A 146 28.28 13.62 1.83
C GLY A 146 27.32 14.06 2.95
N PHE A 147 27.72 13.76 4.19
CA PHE A 147 27.38 14.59 5.35
C PHE A 147 28.23 15.88 5.29
N LEU A 148 27.68 16.96 4.73
CA LEU A 148 28.07 18.37 4.96
C LEU A 148 26.81 19.17 4.57
N LEU A 149 26.06 19.73 5.51
CA LEU A 149 26.38 20.94 6.28
C LEU A 149 25.59 20.97 7.61
#